data_AF-A0A9D7FM99-F1
#
_entry.id   AF-A0A9D7FM99-F1
#
_cell.length_a   1.000
_cell.length_b   1.000
_cell.length_c   1.000
_cell.angle_alpha   90.00
_cell.angle_beta   90.00
_cell.angle_gamma   90.00
#
_symmetry.space_group_name_H-M   'P 1'
#
loop_
_entity.id
_entity.type
_entity.pdbx_description
1 polymer ?
#
loop_
_entity_poly.entity_id
_entity_poly.type
_entity_poly.pdbx_seq_one_letter_code
_entity_poly.pdbx_strand_id
1 'polypeptide(L)'
;MVRKWADARTGPVWPGSGQHPPDAPWLYRAMILEGIKMGATVFQFEPFWDLFDYDNSICWREVICPTLRQAIQEKWIPSREEVLEKIRVAYHLAPAGNINEFHENLRDVDWIADEGLLARAAYGLWEKFLEHELIPNKGKNYYIPLLPPQTPEEVLDQFEVVLSPGSEKSESGYADLLDRHYHGDGEGSACIMSVGGFIYVMQTHENLYEKQTYSIELPKRVNGLQAVLKKEGAEISWNTDPGASGYEVYRVESDTLSLGTSLPVLPWDSVPVARTTECHWNDCQPCGNKTVFYTILAQTISREKVEGTVNYLDYLVFSLEKSLPSEWLRIDLSGTIDTLPVLPPPDDRPESQVVYPTFAGADGHHRPIAEKIVRQIDAMKAFYDHGDWRNLTSLYSLNYSDPNGYSREYVGRAWKWWLIRNNTTCMLRQIRCWDFSEYDGKGHVHVKMFSLFRALRRDDQPFGYGWSGTLRIPRNSDEEVLYTWVEEEDGIWRLISTDPAVPNLAEILWNHRGSDQTSLKLIPGLDD
;
A
#
# COMPACT_ATOMS: atom_id res chain seq x y z
N MET A 1 -11.26 8.33 -9.89
CA MET A 1 -10.81 8.40 -8.49
C MET A 1 -11.63 7.41 -7.69
N VAL A 2 -11.11 6.19 -7.59
CA VAL A 2 -11.70 5.13 -6.76
C VAL A 2 -11.37 5.49 -5.31
N ARG A 3 -12.38 5.39 -4.44
CA ARG A 3 -12.29 5.78 -3.03
C ARG A 3 -11.44 4.72 -2.31
N LYS A 4 -10.28 5.14 -1.79
CA LYS A 4 -9.43 4.32 -0.92
C LYS A 4 -10.17 4.02 0.38
N TRP A 5 -9.92 2.84 0.91
CA TRP A 5 -10.62 2.31 2.08
C TRP A 5 -10.00 2.84 3.37
N ALA A 6 -10.80 3.31 4.33
CA ALA A 6 -10.50 3.14 5.77
C ALA A 6 -11.66 3.55 6.68
N ASP A 7 -12.12 2.66 7.57
CA ASP A 7 -12.47 3.08 8.95
C ASP A 7 -12.02 1.98 9.91
N ALA A 8 -10.85 2.17 10.52
CA ALA A 8 -10.55 1.62 11.83
C ALA A 8 -10.99 2.68 12.84
N ARG A 9 -11.80 2.34 13.84
CA ARG A 9 -12.39 3.33 14.74
C ARG A 9 -11.38 4.17 15.57
N THR A 10 -10.06 4.02 15.36
CA THR A 10 -9.00 4.95 15.79
C THR A 10 -7.77 5.00 14.83
N GLY A 11 -7.94 4.94 13.50
CA GLY A 11 -6.86 5.18 12.49
C GLY A 11 -7.14 4.56 11.11
N PRO A 12 -6.24 4.74 10.11
CA PRO A 12 -6.28 5.78 9.04
C PRO A 12 -7.67 6.12 8.46
N VAL A 13 -7.78 7.22 7.70
CA VAL A 13 -9.02 7.99 7.47
C VAL A 13 -9.59 7.81 6.05
N TRP A 14 -10.92 7.75 5.92
CA TRP A 14 -11.68 7.76 4.65
C TRP A 14 -11.43 9.02 3.79
N PRO A 15 -11.24 8.87 2.47
CA PRO A 15 -11.50 9.94 1.50
C PRO A 15 -13.02 10.16 1.36
N GLY A 16 -13.50 11.36 1.69
CA GLY A 16 -14.85 11.83 1.35
C GLY A 16 -15.82 12.12 2.50
N SER A 17 -15.38 12.14 3.77
CA SER A 17 -16.25 12.44 4.91
C SER A 17 -16.59 13.93 5.12
N GLY A 18 -16.15 14.84 4.23
CA GLY A 18 -16.47 16.27 4.33
C GLY A 18 -15.89 16.99 5.56
N GLN A 19 -15.11 16.28 6.39
CA GLN A 19 -14.21 16.82 7.40
C GLN A 19 -12.82 16.32 7.03
N HIS A 20 -12.05 17.15 6.34
CA HIS A 20 -10.69 16.86 5.90
C HIS A 20 -9.70 17.08 7.06
N PRO A 21 -9.15 16.05 7.73
CA PRO A 21 -7.74 16.10 8.09
C PRO A 21 -6.92 15.91 6.80
N PRO A 22 -5.72 16.49 6.70
CA PRO A 22 -4.86 16.31 5.54
C PRO A 22 -4.65 14.83 5.26
N ASP A 23 -5.00 14.41 4.04
CA ASP A 23 -4.62 13.12 3.47
C ASP A 23 -3.16 12.86 3.81
N ALA A 24 -2.84 11.70 4.40
CA ALA A 24 -1.57 11.40 5.05
C ALA A 24 -0.36 12.00 4.29
N PRO A 25 0.22 13.14 4.73
CA PRO A 25 1.15 13.92 3.92
C PRO A 25 2.34 13.10 3.41
N TRP A 26 2.74 12.10 4.19
CA TRP A 26 3.83 11.18 3.90
C TRP A 26 3.61 10.32 2.66
N LEU A 27 2.38 10.06 2.22
CA LEU A 27 2.12 9.30 1.00
C LEU A 27 2.71 9.98 -0.25
N TYR A 28 2.80 11.31 -0.26
CA TYR A 28 3.51 12.04 -1.33
C TYR A 28 4.98 11.63 -1.44
N ARG A 29 5.65 11.27 -0.33
CA ARG A 29 7.02 10.75 -0.38
C ARG A 29 7.05 9.43 -1.13
N ALA A 30 6.14 8.51 -0.86
CA ALA A 30 6.05 7.26 -1.62
C ALA A 30 5.85 7.52 -3.12
N MET A 31 4.93 8.41 -3.49
CA MET A 31 4.67 8.74 -4.90
C MET A 31 5.92 9.29 -5.60
N ILE A 32 6.67 10.16 -4.93
CA ILE A 32 7.93 10.70 -5.44
C ILE A 32 8.95 9.57 -5.59
N LEU A 33 9.13 8.73 -4.58
CA LEU A 33 10.09 7.63 -4.60
C LEU A 33 9.77 6.59 -5.67
N GLU A 34 8.49 6.27 -5.90
CA GLU A 34 8.07 5.41 -7.02
C GLU A 34 8.50 6.00 -8.36
N GLY A 35 8.25 7.30 -8.59
CA GLY A 35 8.72 8.00 -9.78
C GLY A 35 10.24 7.99 -9.92
N ILE A 36 10.96 8.30 -8.84
CA ILE A 36 12.44 8.34 -8.81
C ILE A 36 13.01 6.97 -9.19
N LYS A 37 12.52 5.86 -8.61
CA LYS A 37 13.01 4.51 -8.92
C LYS A 37 12.91 4.16 -10.41
N MET A 38 11.94 4.75 -11.12
CA MET A 38 11.75 4.57 -12.56
C MET A 38 12.52 5.59 -13.41
N GLY A 39 13.32 6.47 -12.81
CA GLY A 39 14.08 7.52 -13.51
C GLY A 39 13.24 8.76 -13.85
N ALA A 40 12.12 9.00 -13.18
CA ALA A 40 11.31 10.19 -13.43
C ALA A 40 12.04 11.48 -13.02
N THR A 41 11.97 12.50 -13.89
CA THR A 41 12.57 13.83 -13.68
C THR A 41 11.54 14.95 -13.65
N VAL A 42 10.26 14.64 -13.90
CA VAL A 42 9.15 15.59 -13.92
C VAL A 42 8.08 15.09 -12.97
N PHE A 43 7.64 15.95 -12.04
CA PHE A 43 6.62 15.65 -11.05
C PHE A 43 5.52 16.72 -11.11
N GLN A 44 4.26 16.26 -11.13
CA GLN A 44 3.07 17.10 -11.00
C GLN A 44 2.26 16.56 -9.82
N PHE A 45 1.76 17.46 -8.98
CA PHE A 45 1.02 17.11 -7.79
C PHE A 45 -0.40 17.66 -7.89
N GLU A 46 -1.37 16.81 -7.55
CA GLU A 46 -2.78 17.13 -7.46
C GLU A 46 -3.35 16.45 -6.20
N PRO A 47 -4.41 17.01 -5.60
CA PRO A 47 -5.09 18.23 -6.03
C PRO A 47 -4.36 19.52 -5.59
N PHE A 48 -4.55 20.61 -6.32
CA PHE A 48 -3.84 21.88 -6.03
C PHE A 48 -4.13 22.42 -4.62
N TRP A 49 -5.31 22.11 -4.06
CA TRP A 49 -5.70 22.56 -2.73
C TRP A 49 -4.92 21.89 -1.60
N ASP A 50 -4.31 20.73 -1.83
CA ASP A 50 -3.40 20.08 -0.87
C ASP A 50 -2.00 20.72 -0.83
N LEU A 51 -1.71 21.62 -1.76
CA LEU A 51 -0.39 22.19 -1.92
C LEU A 51 -0.30 23.61 -1.35
N PHE A 52 -1.30 24.45 -1.63
CA PHE A 52 -1.18 25.89 -1.43
C PHE A 52 -2.42 26.59 -0.83
N ASP A 53 -3.60 25.97 -0.80
CA ASP A 53 -4.83 26.58 -0.29
C ASP A 53 -5.23 26.05 1.11
N TYR A 54 -6.10 26.80 1.80
CA TYR A 54 -6.76 26.41 3.06
C TYR A 54 -5.84 25.97 4.22
N ASP A 55 -4.67 26.60 4.36
CA ASP A 55 -3.65 26.26 5.39
C ASP A 55 -3.09 24.82 5.29
N ASN A 56 -3.38 24.07 4.21
CA ASN A 56 -2.91 22.70 4.02
C ASN A 56 -1.50 22.60 3.37
N SER A 57 -0.67 23.62 3.54
CA SER A 57 0.71 23.65 3.00
C SER A 57 1.67 22.63 3.63
N ILE A 58 1.19 21.81 4.58
CA ILE A 58 1.98 20.80 5.29
C ILE A 58 2.54 19.76 4.32
N CYS A 59 1.75 19.29 3.35
CA CYS A 59 2.19 18.34 2.33
C CYS A 59 3.37 18.89 1.54
N TRP A 60 3.29 20.16 1.11
CA TRP A 60 4.38 20.80 0.38
C TRP A 60 5.61 21.05 1.26
N ARG A 61 5.42 21.72 2.40
CA ARG A 61 6.51 22.21 3.26
C ARG A 61 7.27 21.09 3.94
N GLU A 62 6.57 20.06 4.41
CA GLU A 62 7.14 19.05 5.30
C GLU A 62 7.48 17.74 4.56
N VAL A 63 6.85 17.47 3.40
CA VAL A 63 7.05 16.22 2.68
C VAL A 63 7.56 16.40 1.25
N ILE A 64 6.77 17.05 0.37
CA ILE A 64 7.08 17.12 -1.08
C ILE A 64 8.39 17.87 -1.32
N CYS A 65 8.48 19.12 -0.86
CA CYS A 65 9.66 19.96 -1.11
C CYS A 65 10.93 19.37 -0.46
N PRO A 66 10.92 18.95 0.82
CA PRO A 66 12.07 18.27 1.41
C PRO A 66 12.49 17.00 0.66
N THR A 67 11.54 16.15 0.26
CA THR A 67 11.84 14.90 -0.46
C THR A 67 12.48 15.19 -1.83
N LEU A 68 11.94 16.15 -2.59
CA LEU A 68 12.52 16.55 -3.88
C LEU A 68 13.92 17.16 -3.70
N ARG A 69 14.13 18.01 -2.69
CA ARG A 69 15.44 18.58 -2.40
C ARG A 69 16.45 17.51 -2.01
N GLN A 70 16.04 16.56 -1.18
CA GLN A 70 16.88 15.42 -0.80
C GLN A 70 17.26 14.60 -2.03
N ALA A 71 16.28 14.24 -2.88
CA ALA A 71 16.52 13.51 -4.12
C ALA A 71 17.52 14.20 -5.05
N ILE A 72 17.46 15.53 -5.17
CA ILE A 72 18.39 16.32 -5.98
C ILE A 72 19.80 16.34 -5.35
N GLN A 73 19.89 16.60 -4.04
CA GLN A 73 21.17 16.73 -3.34
C GLN A 73 21.93 15.40 -3.26
N GLU A 74 21.20 14.32 -2.97
CA GLU A 74 21.74 12.98 -2.88
C GLU A 74 21.79 12.25 -4.22
N LYS A 75 21.26 12.86 -5.29
CA LYS A 75 21.22 12.30 -6.66
C LYS A 75 20.52 10.95 -6.73
N TRP A 76 19.35 10.84 -6.12
CA TRP A 76 18.56 9.60 -6.11
C TRP A 76 17.99 9.19 -7.46
N ILE A 77 17.94 10.09 -8.45
CA ILE A 77 17.33 9.79 -9.75
C ILE A 77 18.34 8.99 -10.58
N PRO A 78 18.07 7.69 -10.88
CA PRO A 78 18.91 6.89 -11.74
C PRO A 78 18.90 7.43 -13.18
N SER A 79 19.99 7.19 -13.88
CA SER A 79 20.04 7.31 -15.34
C SER A 79 19.12 6.28 -16.00
N ARG A 80 18.81 6.51 -17.28
CA ARG A 80 18.00 5.59 -18.08
C ARG A 80 18.69 4.23 -18.19
N GLU A 81 20.00 4.23 -18.33
CA GLU A 81 20.83 3.03 -18.45
C GLU A 81 20.76 2.19 -17.17
N GLU A 82 20.90 2.81 -15.99
CA GLU A 82 20.78 2.13 -14.70
C GLU A 82 19.39 1.52 -14.48
N VAL A 83 18.32 2.17 -14.96
CA VAL A 83 16.96 1.60 -14.92
C VAL A 83 16.84 0.41 -15.87
N LEU A 84 17.33 0.53 -17.10
CA LEU A 84 17.27 -0.55 -18.10
C LEU A 84 18.07 -1.79 -17.68
N GLU A 85 19.19 -1.62 -16.97
CA GLU A 85 19.97 -2.75 -16.42
C GLU A 85 19.18 -3.63 -15.44
N LYS A 86 18.15 -3.06 -14.81
CA LYS A 86 17.26 -3.77 -13.89
C LYS A 86 16.06 -4.41 -14.59
N ILE A 87 15.65 -3.92 -15.76
CA ILE A 87 14.46 -4.41 -16.47
C ILE A 87 14.86 -5.54 -17.42
N ARG A 88 14.47 -6.78 -17.09
CA ARG A 88 14.77 -7.99 -17.87
C ARG A 88 13.64 -8.35 -18.82
N VAL A 89 12.40 -8.13 -18.38
CA VAL A 89 11.18 -8.54 -19.07
C VAL A 89 10.38 -7.30 -19.47
N ALA A 90 9.83 -7.31 -20.69
CA ALA A 90 8.86 -6.33 -21.16
C ALA A 90 7.57 -7.02 -21.63
N TYR A 91 6.47 -6.26 -21.70
CA TYR A 91 5.20 -6.75 -22.22
C TYR A 91 4.80 -5.95 -23.47
N HIS A 92 4.75 -6.61 -24.62
CA HIS A 92 4.40 -6.02 -25.91
C HIS A 92 2.91 -6.22 -26.20
N LEU A 93 2.18 -5.11 -26.27
CA LEU A 93 0.74 -5.10 -26.52
C LEU A 93 0.43 -5.59 -27.93
N ALA A 94 -0.61 -6.41 -28.07
CA ALA A 94 -1.18 -6.76 -29.37
C ALA A 94 -2.05 -5.59 -29.90
N PRO A 95 -2.07 -5.35 -31.23
CA PRO A 95 -3.06 -4.46 -31.83
C PRO A 95 -4.48 -4.90 -31.48
N ALA A 96 -5.36 -3.95 -31.17
CA ALA A 96 -6.77 -4.22 -30.90
C ALA A 96 -7.65 -3.35 -31.80
N GLY A 97 -8.49 -3.98 -32.63
CA GLY A 97 -9.48 -3.34 -33.49
C GLY A 97 -10.89 -3.34 -32.89
N ASN A 98 -11.14 -4.12 -31.83
CA ASN A 98 -12.41 -4.15 -31.11
C ASN A 98 -12.21 -4.42 -29.60
N ILE A 99 -13.31 -4.38 -28.85
CA ILE A 99 -13.25 -4.50 -27.39
C ILE A 99 -12.79 -5.88 -26.91
N ASN A 100 -13.14 -6.95 -27.62
CA ASN A 100 -12.73 -8.31 -27.22
C ASN A 100 -11.21 -8.49 -27.42
N GLU A 101 -10.67 -8.02 -28.54
CA GLU A 101 -9.22 -7.98 -28.78
C GLU A 101 -8.49 -7.10 -27.75
N PHE A 102 -9.11 -5.99 -27.32
CA PHE A 102 -8.53 -5.17 -26.24
C PHE A 102 -8.47 -5.93 -24.92
N HIS A 103 -9.50 -6.73 -24.59
CA HIS A 103 -9.51 -7.58 -23.40
C HIS A 103 -8.45 -8.70 -23.43
N GLU A 104 -7.94 -9.11 -24.59
CA GLU A 104 -6.79 -10.02 -24.64
C GLU A 104 -5.56 -9.38 -24.00
N ASN A 105 -5.31 -8.08 -24.25
CA ASN A 105 -4.27 -7.33 -23.56
C ASN A 105 -4.58 -7.18 -22.06
N LEU A 106 -5.79 -6.73 -21.73
CA LEU A 106 -6.19 -6.43 -20.34
C LEU A 106 -6.17 -7.65 -19.42
N ARG A 107 -6.47 -8.84 -19.94
CA ARG A 107 -6.42 -10.10 -19.19
C ARG A 107 -5.14 -10.25 -18.38
N ASP A 108 -4.01 -9.84 -18.94
CA ASP A 108 -2.72 -10.01 -18.27
C ASP A 108 -2.31 -8.77 -17.48
N VAL A 109 -2.60 -7.55 -17.98
CA VAL A 109 -2.06 -6.30 -17.41
C VAL A 109 -3.03 -5.51 -16.54
N ASP A 110 -4.34 -5.70 -16.66
CA ASP A 110 -5.37 -4.94 -15.93
C ASP A 110 -6.10 -5.84 -14.93
N TRP A 111 -5.80 -5.63 -13.65
CA TRP A 111 -6.39 -6.37 -12.53
C TRP A 111 -7.61 -5.67 -11.93
N ILE A 112 -7.86 -4.42 -12.31
CA ILE A 112 -9.00 -3.63 -11.83
C ILE A 112 -10.20 -3.94 -12.70
N ALA A 113 -10.03 -3.97 -14.02
CA ALA A 113 -11.09 -4.22 -14.97
C ALA A 113 -10.96 -5.55 -15.70
N ASP A 114 -10.01 -6.43 -15.34
CA ASP A 114 -9.91 -7.78 -15.89
C ASP A 114 -9.22 -8.77 -14.91
N GLU A 115 -8.64 -9.86 -15.42
CA GLU A 115 -7.94 -10.89 -14.64
C GLU A 115 -6.59 -10.41 -14.07
N GLY A 116 -5.89 -9.52 -14.78
CA GLY A 116 -4.59 -8.96 -14.41
C GLY A 116 -3.51 -10.01 -14.09
N LEU A 117 -3.46 -11.13 -14.82
CA LEU A 117 -2.65 -12.28 -14.42
C LEU A 117 -1.15 -11.98 -14.24
N LEU A 118 -0.56 -11.22 -15.18
CA LEU A 118 0.84 -10.79 -15.08
C LEU A 118 1.01 -9.77 -13.96
N ALA A 119 0.13 -8.77 -13.85
CA ALA A 119 0.21 -7.76 -12.80
C ALA A 119 0.13 -8.37 -11.39
N ARG A 120 -0.77 -9.36 -11.19
CA ARG A 120 -0.90 -10.11 -9.93
C ARG A 120 0.36 -10.90 -9.61
N ALA A 121 0.92 -11.59 -10.61
CA ALA A 121 2.16 -12.33 -10.45
C ALA A 121 3.33 -11.41 -10.10
N ALA A 122 3.47 -10.31 -10.83
CA ALA A 122 4.60 -9.37 -10.76
C ALA A 122 4.60 -8.55 -9.47
N TYR A 123 3.45 -7.99 -9.08
CA TYR A 123 3.38 -6.96 -8.05
C TYR A 123 2.71 -7.43 -6.75
N GLY A 124 2.05 -8.59 -6.76
CA GLY A 124 1.29 -9.09 -5.62
C GLY A 124 0.08 -8.21 -5.34
N LEU A 125 -1.12 -8.70 -5.68
CA LEU A 125 -2.36 -7.97 -5.46
C LEU A 125 -3.21 -8.70 -4.41
N TRP A 126 -3.77 -7.95 -3.47
CA TRP A 126 -4.52 -8.50 -2.33
C TRP A 126 -5.83 -9.14 -2.75
N GLU A 127 -6.74 -8.36 -3.33
CA GLU A 127 -8.05 -8.81 -3.76
C GLU A 127 -8.32 -8.35 -5.20
N LYS A 128 -9.08 -9.15 -5.94
CA LYS A 128 -9.46 -8.81 -7.30
C LYS A 128 -10.36 -7.57 -7.30
N PHE A 129 -10.25 -6.72 -8.33
CA PHE A 129 -11.02 -5.47 -8.44
C PHE A 129 -10.80 -4.45 -7.30
N LEU A 130 -9.87 -4.70 -6.38
CA LEU A 130 -9.38 -3.67 -5.49
C LEU A 130 -8.32 -2.84 -6.24
N GLU A 131 -8.35 -1.52 -6.07
CA GLU A 131 -7.25 -0.69 -6.56
C GLU A 131 -5.96 -1.16 -5.88
N HIS A 132 -4.87 -1.29 -6.64
CA HIS A 132 -3.60 -1.65 -6.04
C HIS A 132 -3.11 -0.56 -5.09
N GLU A 133 -2.31 -0.99 -4.13
CA GLU A 133 -1.41 -0.13 -3.40
C GLU A 133 -0.44 0.52 -4.40
N LEU A 134 -0.12 1.80 -4.22
CA LEU A 134 0.92 2.52 -4.97
C LEU A 134 2.26 1.77 -4.94
N ILE A 135 2.53 1.09 -3.84
CA ILE A 135 3.77 0.37 -3.59
C ILE A 135 3.51 -1.11 -3.84
N PRO A 136 4.20 -1.76 -4.78
CA PRO A 136 4.02 -3.18 -5.04
C PRO A 136 4.24 -4.03 -3.78
N ASN A 137 3.39 -5.04 -3.55
CA ASN A 137 3.64 -6.05 -2.51
C ASN A 137 4.83 -6.98 -2.85
N LYS A 138 5.30 -6.94 -4.11
CA LYS A 138 6.50 -7.63 -4.59
C LYS A 138 7.39 -6.65 -5.35
N GLY A 139 8.56 -6.32 -4.80
CA GLY A 139 9.51 -5.39 -5.43
C GLY A 139 10.45 -6.01 -6.47
N LYS A 140 10.72 -7.33 -6.38
CA LYS A 140 11.81 -8.00 -7.11
C LYS A 140 11.75 -7.91 -8.64
N ASN A 141 10.55 -7.72 -9.20
CA ASN A 141 10.34 -7.73 -10.65
C ASN A 141 10.53 -6.35 -11.29
N TYR A 142 10.78 -5.32 -10.48
CA TYR A 142 10.77 -3.92 -10.90
C TYR A 142 9.47 -3.59 -11.66
N TYR A 143 9.44 -2.46 -12.37
CA TYR A 143 8.31 -2.10 -13.23
C TYR A 143 8.50 -2.68 -14.62
N ILE A 144 7.67 -3.66 -14.97
CA ILE A 144 7.63 -4.26 -16.31
C ILE A 144 7.02 -3.23 -17.28
N PRO A 145 7.78 -2.75 -18.30
CA PRO A 145 7.27 -1.77 -19.23
C PRO A 145 6.22 -2.38 -20.16
N LEU A 146 5.15 -1.62 -20.39
CA LEU A 146 4.15 -1.92 -21.42
C LEU A 146 4.56 -1.23 -22.73
N LEU A 147 4.89 -2.03 -23.74
CA LEU A 147 5.37 -1.56 -25.03
C LEU A 147 4.20 -1.50 -26.03
N PRO A 148 3.98 -0.37 -26.73
CA PRO A 148 2.95 -0.26 -27.76
C PRO A 148 3.11 -1.29 -28.89
N PRO A 149 2.03 -1.64 -29.62
CA PRO A 149 2.10 -2.59 -30.72
C PRO A 149 3.09 -2.18 -31.82
N GLN A 150 3.34 -0.89 -32.00
CA GLN A 150 4.23 -0.34 -33.03
C GLN A 150 5.69 -0.18 -32.55
N THR A 151 6.05 -0.72 -31.39
CA THR A 151 7.42 -0.66 -30.86
C THR A 151 8.40 -1.28 -31.88
N PRO A 152 9.47 -0.58 -32.30
CA PRO A 152 10.47 -1.11 -33.22
C PRO A 152 11.21 -2.32 -32.64
N GLU A 153 11.65 -3.23 -33.51
CA GLU A 153 12.40 -4.44 -33.14
C GLU A 153 13.68 -4.10 -32.34
N GLU A 154 14.40 -3.05 -32.72
CA GLU A 154 15.59 -2.54 -32.01
C GLU A 154 15.33 -2.17 -30.54
N VAL A 155 14.08 -1.84 -30.18
CA VAL A 155 13.68 -1.57 -28.80
C VAL A 155 13.27 -2.86 -28.09
N LEU A 156 12.60 -3.78 -28.79
CA LEU A 156 12.24 -5.09 -28.27
C LEU A 156 13.49 -5.92 -27.91
N ASP A 157 14.52 -5.84 -28.75
CA ASP A 157 15.80 -6.55 -28.59
C ASP A 157 16.62 -6.12 -27.36
N GLN A 158 16.22 -5.05 -26.67
CA GLN A 158 16.88 -4.59 -25.43
C GLN A 158 16.49 -5.42 -24.21
N PHE A 159 15.40 -6.21 -24.30
CA PHE A 159 14.89 -7.01 -23.19
C PHE A 159 15.26 -8.48 -23.38
N GLU A 160 15.52 -9.19 -22.27
CA GLU A 160 15.80 -10.63 -22.33
C GLU A 160 14.57 -11.43 -22.76
N VAL A 161 13.39 -10.97 -22.35
CA VAL A 161 12.11 -11.57 -22.71
C VAL A 161 11.09 -10.49 -23.03
N VAL A 162 10.44 -10.65 -24.17
CA VAL A 162 9.28 -9.85 -24.56
C VAL A 162 8.05 -10.75 -24.52
N LEU A 163 7.18 -10.48 -23.56
CA LEU A 163 5.89 -11.16 -23.41
C LEU A 163 4.87 -10.54 -24.36
N SER A 164 3.88 -11.33 -24.75
CA SER A 164 2.68 -10.90 -25.48
C SER A 164 1.42 -11.40 -24.76
N PRO A 165 0.22 -10.89 -25.12
CA PRO A 165 -1.04 -11.39 -24.58
C PRO A 165 -1.16 -12.91 -24.61
N GLY A 166 -1.47 -13.50 -23.46
CA GLY A 166 -1.64 -14.94 -23.32
C GLY A 166 -0.34 -15.75 -23.33
N SER A 167 0.83 -15.12 -23.14
CA SER A 167 2.12 -15.82 -22.99
C SER A 167 2.04 -16.89 -21.90
N GLU A 168 1.32 -16.59 -20.82
CA GLU A 168 0.98 -17.56 -19.78
C GLU A 168 -0.53 -17.65 -19.54
N LYS A 169 -0.96 -18.83 -19.09
CA LYS A 169 -2.39 -19.14 -18.88
C LYS A 169 -2.85 -18.84 -17.47
N SER A 170 -1.95 -18.59 -16.52
CA SER A 170 -2.27 -18.36 -15.12
C SER A 170 -1.30 -17.38 -14.47
N GLU A 171 -1.71 -16.81 -13.33
CA GLU A 171 -0.83 -16.04 -12.45
C GLU A 171 0.42 -16.85 -12.04
N SER A 172 0.26 -18.13 -11.73
CA SER A 172 1.39 -18.99 -11.35
C SER A 172 2.39 -19.19 -12.50
N GLY A 173 1.91 -19.32 -13.74
CA GLY A 173 2.79 -19.44 -14.91
C GLY A 173 3.62 -18.17 -15.11
N TYR A 174 2.98 -16.99 -14.98
CA TYR A 174 3.70 -15.72 -15.00
C TYR A 174 4.71 -15.60 -13.84
N ALA A 175 4.36 -16.04 -12.63
CA ALA A 175 5.28 -16.01 -11.49
C ALA A 175 6.51 -16.90 -11.74
N ASP A 176 6.30 -18.14 -12.21
CA ASP A 176 7.39 -19.07 -12.53
C ASP A 176 8.27 -18.57 -13.68
N LEU A 177 7.73 -17.78 -14.60
CA LEU A 177 8.49 -17.13 -15.66
C LEU A 177 9.35 -16.00 -15.08
N LEU A 178 8.75 -15.07 -14.34
CA LEU A 178 9.45 -13.92 -13.75
C LEU A 178 10.58 -14.36 -12.81
N ASP A 179 10.36 -15.42 -12.03
CA ASP A 179 11.33 -15.96 -11.08
C ASP A 179 12.60 -16.53 -11.74
N ARG A 180 12.58 -16.79 -13.06
CA ARG A 180 13.77 -17.19 -13.83
C ARG A 180 14.66 -16.01 -14.22
N HIS A 181 14.09 -14.80 -14.28
CA HIS A 181 14.78 -13.61 -14.77
C HIS A 181 15.10 -12.60 -13.66
N TYR A 182 14.34 -12.63 -12.56
CA TYR A 182 14.49 -11.70 -11.46
C TYR A 182 14.94 -12.39 -10.17
N HIS A 183 15.88 -11.76 -9.49
CA HIS A 183 16.29 -12.07 -8.13
C HIS A 183 15.97 -10.86 -7.25
N GLY A 184 15.52 -11.09 -6.01
CA GLY A 184 15.25 -10.00 -5.08
C GLY A 184 16.51 -9.27 -4.65
N ASP A 185 16.41 -7.96 -4.41
CA ASP A 185 17.51 -7.12 -3.88
C ASP A 185 17.67 -7.23 -2.35
N GLY A 186 16.93 -8.15 -1.73
CA GLY A 186 16.92 -8.38 -0.29
C GLY A 186 15.90 -9.46 0.09
N GLU A 187 15.78 -9.69 1.39
CA GLU A 187 14.82 -10.64 1.98
C GLU A 187 13.86 -9.91 2.92
N GLY A 188 12.66 -10.43 3.09
CA GLY A 188 11.64 -9.86 3.98
C GLY A 188 10.28 -9.73 3.32
N SER A 189 9.32 -9.16 4.05
CA SER A 189 7.96 -8.90 3.56
C SER A 189 7.77 -7.50 3.00
N ALA A 190 8.73 -6.59 3.17
CA ALA A 190 8.67 -5.24 2.61
C ALA A 190 8.93 -5.22 1.09
N CYS A 191 8.52 -4.13 0.43
CA CYS A 191 8.97 -3.87 -0.94
C CYS A 191 10.41 -3.38 -0.92
N ILE A 192 11.30 -4.17 -1.52
CA ILE A 192 12.73 -3.86 -1.65
C ILE A 192 13.07 -3.78 -3.13
N MET A 193 13.65 -2.64 -3.54
CA MET A 193 14.14 -2.42 -4.89
C MET A 193 15.49 -1.69 -4.83
N SER A 194 16.49 -2.15 -5.60
CA SER A 194 17.78 -1.48 -5.73
C SER A 194 17.96 -0.91 -7.13
N VAL A 195 18.24 0.39 -7.26
CA VAL A 195 18.47 1.06 -8.55
C VAL A 195 19.26 2.36 -8.32
N GLY A 196 20.11 2.76 -9.27
CA GLY A 196 20.81 4.06 -9.24
C GLY A 196 21.75 4.28 -8.07
N GLY A 197 22.36 3.21 -7.51
CA GLY A 197 23.21 3.32 -6.32
C GLY A 197 22.45 3.43 -4.99
N PHE A 198 21.14 3.16 -4.99
CA PHE A 198 20.31 3.16 -3.79
C PHE A 198 19.53 1.85 -3.62
N ILE A 199 19.11 1.58 -2.38
CA ILE A 199 18.08 0.59 -2.03
C ILE A 199 16.91 1.32 -1.41
N TYR A 200 15.71 1.04 -1.91
CA TYR A 200 14.46 1.55 -1.41
C TYR A 200 13.76 0.43 -0.65
N VAL A 201 13.36 0.71 0.59
CA VAL A 201 12.60 -0.22 1.42
C VAL A 201 11.33 0.48 1.87
N MET A 202 10.19 -0.04 1.44
CA MET A 202 8.89 0.61 1.61
C MET A 202 7.87 -0.39 2.13
N GLN A 203 7.07 0.05 3.10
CA GLN A 203 5.91 -0.71 3.54
C GLN A 203 4.83 -0.67 2.46
N THR A 204 4.18 -1.80 2.20
CA THR A 204 3.38 -1.97 0.97
C THR A 204 1.90 -1.65 1.12
N HIS A 205 1.44 -1.24 2.30
CA HIS A 205 0.03 -0.91 2.55
C HIS A 205 -0.22 0.57 2.81
N GLU A 206 -1.05 1.18 1.99
CA GLU A 206 -1.36 2.60 2.07
C GLU A 206 -2.39 2.97 3.14
N ASN A 207 -3.02 1.99 3.78
CA ASN A 207 -4.17 2.24 4.66
C ASN A 207 -4.35 1.22 5.80
N LEU A 208 -3.35 0.40 6.08
CA LEU A 208 -3.39 -0.53 7.21
C LEU A 208 -2.03 -0.63 7.89
N TYR A 209 -2.08 -0.79 9.22
CA TYR A 209 -0.90 -1.11 9.98
C TYR A 209 -0.50 -2.56 9.72
N GLU A 210 0.69 -2.74 9.19
CA GLU A 210 1.34 -4.04 9.09
C GLU A 210 2.85 -3.79 9.06
N LYS A 211 3.50 -4.31 10.10
CA LYS A 211 4.95 -4.27 10.26
C LYS A 211 5.55 -5.33 9.35
N GLN A 212 6.33 -4.86 8.38
CA GLN A 212 7.03 -5.67 7.41
C GLN A 212 8.52 -5.69 7.71
N THR A 213 9.16 -6.82 7.45
CA THR A 213 10.60 -7.00 7.70
C THR A 213 11.41 -6.74 6.44
N TYR A 214 12.66 -6.36 6.61
CA TYR A 214 13.65 -6.31 5.54
C TYR A 214 15.03 -6.78 6.04
N SER A 215 15.80 -7.29 5.10
CA SER A 215 17.18 -7.75 5.26
C SER A 215 17.93 -7.46 3.95
N ILE A 216 18.90 -6.55 4.02
CA ILE A 216 19.62 -6.01 2.85
C ILE A 216 21.13 -5.88 3.13
N GLU A 217 21.94 -5.86 2.09
CA GLU A 217 23.39 -5.62 2.20
C GLU A 217 23.70 -4.14 1.97
N LEU A 218 24.31 -3.47 2.95
CA LEU A 218 24.65 -2.05 2.90
C LEU A 218 26.15 -1.81 3.13
N PRO A 219 26.70 -0.64 2.78
CA PRO A 219 28.06 -0.29 3.12
C PRO A 219 28.29 -0.38 4.63
N LYS A 220 29.38 -1.05 5.02
CA LYS A 220 29.73 -1.32 6.41
C LYS A 220 29.85 -0.03 7.22
N ARG A 221 29.14 0.04 8.35
CA ARG A 221 29.16 1.18 9.25
C ARG A 221 30.50 1.32 9.96
N VAL A 222 30.85 2.57 10.26
CA VAL A 222 31.99 2.91 11.10
C VAL A 222 31.65 2.67 12.57
N ASN A 223 32.59 2.05 13.30
CA ASN A 223 32.46 1.76 14.72
C ASN A 223 33.77 2.02 15.47
N GLY A 224 33.71 1.93 16.79
CA GLY A 224 34.86 2.15 17.66
C GLY A 224 35.24 3.62 17.73
N LEU A 225 34.26 4.52 17.73
CA LEU A 225 34.51 5.95 17.88
C LEU A 225 35.21 6.23 19.22
N GLN A 226 36.26 7.04 19.19
CA GLN A 226 37.02 7.45 20.36
C GLN A 226 37.39 8.92 20.24
N ALA A 227 37.54 9.60 21.38
CA ALA A 227 38.11 10.94 21.40
C ALA A 227 39.13 11.16 22.50
N VAL A 228 40.05 12.08 22.23
CA VAL A 228 41.02 12.61 23.18
C VAL A 228 40.90 14.13 23.19
N LEU A 229 40.55 14.70 24.34
CA LEU A 229 40.50 16.16 24.53
C LEU A 229 41.90 16.76 24.43
N LYS A 230 42.02 17.84 23.65
CA LYS A 230 43.23 18.65 23.48
C LYS A 230 42.97 20.06 24.01
N LYS A 231 44.03 20.85 24.21
CA LYS A 231 43.92 22.24 24.70
C LYS A 231 43.03 23.13 23.80
N GLU A 232 42.94 22.83 22.51
CA GLU A 232 42.22 23.64 21.51
C GLU A 232 41.01 22.90 20.90
N GLY A 233 40.60 21.74 21.44
CA GLY A 233 39.46 20.98 20.92
C GLY A 233 39.54 19.49 21.22
N ALA A 234 39.25 18.63 20.23
CA ALA A 234 39.25 17.18 20.39
C ALA A 234 39.84 16.46 19.17
N GLU A 235 40.61 15.41 19.40
CA GLU A 235 40.97 14.46 18.34
C GLU A 235 39.98 13.29 18.38
N ILE A 236 39.31 13.05 17.25
CA ILE A 236 38.36 11.95 17.07
C ILE A 236 39.01 10.88 16.21
N SER A 237 38.84 9.60 16.57
CA SER A 237 39.36 8.46 15.81
C SER A 237 38.37 7.30 15.78
N TRP A 238 38.55 6.38 14.83
CA TRP A 238 37.65 5.24 14.63
C TRP A 238 38.38 4.03 14.04
N ASN A 239 37.73 2.86 14.06
CA ASN A 239 38.31 1.64 13.50
C ASN A 239 38.49 1.76 11.98
N THR A 240 39.64 1.29 11.49
CA THR A 240 39.92 1.25 10.06
C THR A 240 39.04 0.24 9.34
N ASP A 241 38.44 0.65 8.22
CA ASP A 241 37.83 -0.24 7.24
C ASP A 241 38.74 -0.35 6.00
N PRO A 242 39.31 -1.53 5.69
CA PRO A 242 40.15 -1.73 4.50
C PRO A 242 39.45 -1.43 3.17
N GLY A 243 38.10 -1.48 3.13
CA GLY A 243 37.32 -1.17 1.95
C GLY A 243 36.93 0.30 1.80
N ALA A 244 37.26 1.15 2.78
CA ALA A 244 36.86 2.55 2.76
C ALA A 244 37.75 3.39 1.83
N SER A 245 37.12 4.17 0.95
CA SER A 245 37.79 5.18 0.12
C SER A 245 37.82 6.56 0.77
N GLY A 246 37.03 6.78 1.82
CA GLY A 246 36.98 8.03 2.57
C GLY A 246 35.91 8.02 3.66
N TYR A 247 35.97 9.03 4.52
CA TYR A 247 35.08 9.22 5.65
C TYR A 247 34.53 10.65 5.65
N GLU A 248 33.25 10.78 6.00
CA GLU A 248 32.57 12.04 6.25
C GLU A 248 32.33 12.19 7.76
N VAL A 249 32.88 13.26 8.35
CA VAL A 249 32.75 13.57 9.77
C VAL A 249 31.59 14.54 9.96
N TYR A 250 30.62 14.17 10.78
CA TYR A 250 29.51 15.02 11.15
C TYR A 250 29.62 15.45 12.61
N ARG A 251 29.24 16.71 12.87
CA ARG A 251 29.29 17.33 14.20
C ARG A 251 27.97 18.00 14.49
N VAL A 252 27.37 17.70 15.64
CA VAL A 252 26.12 18.29 16.12
C VAL A 252 26.33 18.87 17.51
N GLU A 253 25.94 20.12 17.71
CA GLU A 253 25.94 20.76 19.03
C GLU A 253 24.53 20.74 19.62
N SER A 254 24.42 20.44 20.92
CA SER A 254 23.15 20.52 21.64
C SER A 254 23.30 21.31 22.93
N ASP A 255 22.37 22.25 23.12
CA ASP A 255 22.21 23.05 24.34
C ASP A 255 21.41 22.29 25.42
N THR A 256 20.69 21.23 25.04
CA THR A 256 19.68 20.55 25.86
C THR A 256 19.71 19.06 25.61
N LEU A 257 20.44 18.32 26.45
CA LEU A 257 20.11 16.92 26.70
C LEU A 257 19.95 16.75 28.20
N SER A 258 18.71 16.93 28.65
CA SER A 258 18.27 16.42 29.95
C SER A 258 18.45 14.90 29.94
N LEU A 259 18.94 14.34 31.06
CA LEU A 259 19.02 12.89 31.28
C LEU A 259 17.71 12.22 30.79
N GLY A 260 17.82 11.38 29.76
CA GLY A 260 16.68 10.62 29.19
C GLY A 260 16.14 11.07 27.83
N THR A 261 16.75 12.05 27.16
CA THR A 261 16.36 12.49 25.81
C THR A 261 17.13 11.78 24.68
N SER A 262 16.45 11.58 23.54
CA SER A 262 16.91 10.87 22.35
C SER A 262 18.22 11.43 21.78
N LEU A 263 19.07 10.53 21.28
CA LEU A 263 20.28 10.89 20.52
C LEU A 263 19.93 11.81 19.34
N PRO A 264 20.85 12.69 18.89
CA PRO A 264 20.62 13.47 17.69
C PRO A 264 20.35 12.55 16.49
N VAL A 265 19.34 12.90 15.69
CA VAL A 265 19.15 12.34 14.35
C VAL A 265 19.92 13.24 13.40
N LEU A 266 20.70 12.66 12.48
CA LEU A 266 21.42 13.43 11.47
C LEU A 266 20.41 13.88 10.39
N PRO A 267 20.09 15.19 10.25
CA PRO A 267 19.21 15.64 9.18
C PRO A 267 19.79 15.30 7.80
N TRP A 268 18.92 15.06 6.81
CA TRP A 268 19.36 14.77 5.43
C TRP A 268 20.16 15.90 4.77
N ASP A 269 19.91 17.16 5.19
CA ASP A 269 20.62 18.35 4.73
C ASP A 269 21.89 18.65 5.55
N SER A 270 22.32 17.73 6.41
CA SER A 270 23.57 17.86 7.17
C SER A 270 24.76 17.93 6.24
N VAL A 271 25.62 18.92 6.49
CA VAL A 271 26.90 19.05 5.80
C VAL A 271 28.01 18.50 6.70
N PRO A 272 28.87 17.58 6.20
CA PRO A 272 29.97 17.10 7.01
C PRO A 272 30.96 18.25 7.30
N VAL A 273 31.45 18.30 8.54
CA VAL A 273 32.46 19.27 8.96
C VAL A 273 33.84 18.94 8.41
N ALA A 274 34.07 17.69 8.03
CA ALA A 274 35.29 17.26 7.37
C ALA A 274 35.07 16.05 6.45
N ARG A 275 35.95 15.93 5.46
CA ARG A 275 36.12 14.74 4.62
C ARG A 275 37.58 14.32 4.68
N THR A 276 37.85 13.07 4.98
CA THR A 276 39.21 12.56 5.17
C THR A 276 39.35 11.13 4.68
N THR A 277 40.55 10.73 4.30
CA THR A 277 40.90 9.32 4.03
C THR A 277 41.56 8.65 5.24
N GLU A 278 41.84 9.44 6.29
CA GLU A 278 42.47 8.97 7.52
C GLU A 278 41.42 8.50 8.52
N CYS A 279 41.82 7.65 9.47
CA CYS A 279 40.92 7.10 10.51
C CYS A 279 40.83 8.01 11.75
N HIS A 280 41.17 9.28 11.58
CA HIS A 280 41.15 10.29 12.63
C HIS A 280 40.92 11.68 12.04
N TRP A 281 40.44 12.60 12.88
CA TRP A 281 40.23 13.99 12.54
C TRP A 281 40.35 14.87 13.80
N ASN A 282 40.92 16.07 13.66
CA ASN A 282 41.06 17.01 14.76
C ASN A 282 39.98 18.10 14.65
N ASP A 283 39.08 18.17 15.63
CA ASP A 283 38.25 19.33 15.85
C ASP A 283 39.08 20.42 16.53
N CYS A 284 39.32 21.52 15.81
CA CYS A 284 40.01 22.70 16.33
C CYS A 284 39.02 23.73 16.92
N GLN A 285 37.73 23.38 17.03
CA GLN A 285 36.75 24.17 17.76
C GLN A 285 36.75 23.74 19.23
N PRO A 286 36.83 24.69 20.17
CA PRO A 286 36.67 24.35 21.58
C PRO A 286 35.29 23.72 21.80
N CYS A 287 35.25 22.59 22.52
CA CYS A 287 34.02 22.06 23.09
C CYS A 287 33.55 23.09 24.13
N GLY A 288 32.75 24.06 23.70
CA GLY A 288 32.33 25.22 24.49
C GLY A 288 31.32 24.86 25.58
N ASN A 289 30.38 25.76 25.86
CA ASN A 289 29.31 25.53 26.85
C ASN A 289 28.19 24.61 26.32
N LYS A 290 28.49 23.71 25.38
CA LYS A 290 27.53 22.82 24.70
C LYS A 290 28.02 21.39 24.71
N THR A 291 27.09 20.44 24.73
CA THR A 291 27.42 19.04 24.48
C THR A 291 27.62 18.87 22.97
N VAL A 292 28.70 18.19 22.57
CA VAL A 292 29.03 17.96 21.16
C VAL A 292 28.91 16.49 20.83
N PHE A 293 28.33 16.19 19.68
CA PHE A 293 28.15 14.85 19.15
C PHE A 293 28.87 14.70 17.83
N TYR A 294 29.56 13.58 17.63
CA TYR A 294 30.18 13.20 16.37
C TYR A 294 29.66 11.86 15.88
N THR A 295 29.43 11.76 14.58
CA THR A 295 29.23 10.48 13.90
C THR A 295 30.00 10.48 12.59
N ILE A 296 30.42 9.30 12.16
CA ILE A 296 31.29 9.11 11.00
C ILE A 296 30.57 8.19 10.02
N LEU A 297 30.48 8.61 8.77
CA LEU A 297 30.01 7.76 7.66
C LEU A 297 31.20 7.39 6.80
N ALA A 298 31.27 6.15 6.34
CA ALA A 298 32.28 5.69 5.40
C ALA A 298 31.70 5.64 3.99
N GLN A 299 32.47 6.08 3.00
CA GLN A 299 32.29 5.63 1.63
C GLN A 299 33.13 4.36 1.47
N THR A 300 32.50 3.20 1.29
CA THR A 300 33.19 1.90 1.38
C THR A 300 32.57 0.84 0.48
N ILE A 301 33.42 -0.05 -0.02
CA ILE A 301 32.99 -1.27 -0.73
C ILE A 301 32.72 -2.44 0.23
N SER A 302 33.19 -2.35 1.48
CA SER A 302 32.90 -3.34 2.52
C SER A 302 31.40 -3.36 2.78
N ARG A 303 30.82 -4.56 2.87
CA ARG A 303 29.38 -4.75 3.09
C ARG A 303 29.09 -5.35 4.45
N GLU A 304 27.91 -5.04 4.97
CA GLU A 304 27.32 -5.75 6.09
C GLU A 304 25.82 -5.97 5.87
N LYS A 305 25.33 -7.06 6.45
CA LYS A 305 23.91 -7.34 6.50
C LYS A 305 23.21 -6.40 7.48
N VAL A 306 22.16 -5.73 7.02
CA VAL A 306 21.31 -4.85 7.81
C VAL A 306 19.89 -5.38 7.80
N GLU A 307 19.35 -5.58 9.00
CA GLU A 307 17.99 -6.07 9.21
C GLU A 307 17.17 -5.01 9.95
N GLY A 308 15.89 -4.92 9.64
CA GLY A 308 14.98 -3.98 10.28
C GLY A 308 13.53 -4.20 9.89
N THR A 309 12.69 -3.23 10.25
CA THR A 309 11.27 -3.24 9.90
C THR A 309 10.82 -1.89 9.36
N VAL A 310 9.79 -1.93 8.53
CA VAL A 310 9.00 -0.78 8.07
C VAL A 310 7.54 -1.03 8.45
N ASN A 311 6.82 0.01 8.83
CA ASN A 311 5.39 -0.02 9.12
C ASN A 311 4.68 1.09 8.32
N TYR A 312 3.38 1.26 8.53
CA TYR A 312 2.53 2.23 7.84
C TYR A 312 3.20 3.62 7.68
N LEU A 313 3.39 4.04 6.43
CA LEU A 313 4.06 5.29 6.01
C LEU A 313 5.60 5.34 6.13
N ASP A 314 6.27 4.20 6.34
CA ASP A 314 7.74 4.13 6.30
C ASP A 314 8.26 3.92 4.87
N TYR A 315 9.02 4.90 4.40
CA TYR A 315 9.65 4.91 3.07
C TYR A 315 11.15 5.24 3.18
N LEU A 316 11.96 4.20 3.31
CA LEU A 316 13.39 4.28 3.56
C LEU A 316 14.17 4.27 2.24
N VAL A 317 15.24 5.05 2.20
CA VAL A 317 16.21 5.08 1.09
C VAL A 317 17.60 4.93 1.69
N PHE A 318 18.35 3.94 1.21
CA PHE A 318 19.70 3.64 1.66
C PHE A 318 20.69 3.83 0.52
N SER A 319 21.84 4.45 0.80
CA SER A 319 22.94 4.53 -0.17
C SER A 319 23.68 3.20 -0.26
N LEU A 320 24.04 2.79 -1.49
CA LEU A 320 24.96 1.68 -1.75
C LEU A 320 26.43 2.09 -1.72
N GLU A 321 26.73 3.37 -1.50
CA GLU A 321 28.11 3.87 -1.43
C GLU A 321 28.49 4.35 -0.04
N LYS A 322 27.55 5.00 0.66
CA LYS A 322 27.75 5.58 1.99
C LYS A 322 27.11 4.73 3.08
N SER A 323 27.87 4.48 4.14
CA SER A 323 27.37 3.74 5.30
C SER A 323 26.33 4.53 6.07
N LEU A 324 25.54 3.81 6.87
CA LEU A 324 24.71 4.41 7.92
C LEU A 324 25.58 4.84 9.12
N PRO A 325 25.07 5.73 9.98
CA PRO A 325 25.70 5.96 11.28
C PRO A 325 25.46 4.74 12.19
N SER A 326 26.49 4.28 12.90
CA SER A 326 26.36 3.22 13.92
C SER A 326 26.41 3.74 15.34
N GLU A 327 27.20 4.79 15.56
CA GLU A 327 27.55 5.28 16.89
C GLU A 327 27.57 6.82 16.88
N TRP A 328 27.27 7.39 18.04
CA TRP A 328 27.47 8.78 18.38
C TRP A 328 28.54 8.87 19.47
N LEU A 329 29.64 9.55 19.16
CA LEU A 329 30.59 9.99 20.16
C LEU A 329 30.08 11.28 20.80
N ARG A 330 29.87 11.28 22.11
CA ARG A 330 29.42 12.43 22.89
C ARG A 330 30.58 12.99 23.72
N ILE A 331 30.77 14.30 23.66
CA ILE A 331 31.60 15.07 24.60
C ILE A 331 30.67 16.02 25.36
N ASP A 332 30.48 15.77 26.65
CA ASP A 332 29.59 16.59 27.49
C ASP A 332 30.27 17.83 28.09
N LEU A 333 29.49 18.65 28.80
CA LEU A 333 29.96 19.89 29.43
C LEU A 333 31.06 19.67 30.50
N SER A 334 31.14 18.47 31.07
CA SER A 334 32.18 18.11 32.04
C SER A 334 33.47 17.62 31.38
N GLY A 335 33.46 17.45 30.05
CA GLY A 335 34.53 16.83 29.29
C GLY A 335 34.49 15.29 29.34
N THR A 336 33.38 14.70 29.80
CA THR A 336 33.18 13.25 29.76
C THR A 336 32.93 12.83 28.32
N ILE A 337 33.58 11.74 27.92
CA ILE A 337 33.52 11.18 26.57
C ILE A 337 32.79 9.84 26.65
N ASP A 338 31.68 9.72 25.92
CA ASP A 338 30.89 8.49 25.83
C ASP A 338 30.66 8.12 24.37
N THR A 339 30.53 6.83 24.09
CA THR A 339 30.06 6.34 22.78
C THR A 339 28.71 5.68 22.97
N LEU A 340 27.73 6.11 22.16
CA LEU A 340 26.33 5.73 22.27
C LEU A 340 25.88 5.09 20.95
N PRO A 341 25.24 3.90 20.97
CA PRO A 341 24.79 3.27 19.73
C PRO A 341 23.63 4.06 19.11
N VAL A 342 23.60 4.13 17.78
CA VAL A 342 22.43 4.64 17.05
C VAL A 342 21.35 3.58 17.08
N LEU A 343 20.26 3.85 17.81
CA LEU A 343 19.09 2.99 17.85
C LEU A 343 18.02 3.55 16.91
N PRO A 344 17.27 2.69 16.20
CA PRO A 344 16.08 3.14 15.49
C PRO A 344 15.10 3.77 16.47
N PRO A 345 14.32 4.78 16.04
CA PRO A 345 13.28 5.35 16.89
C PRO A 345 12.29 4.25 17.31
N PRO A 346 11.74 4.31 18.54
CA PRO A 346 10.70 3.38 18.95
C PRO A 346 9.50 3.53 18.02
N ASP A 347 8.96 2.40 17.55
CA ASP A 347 7.72 2.35 16.78
C ASP A 347 6.58 1.96 17.72
N ASP A 348 5.68 2.90 18.00
CA ASP A 348 4.50 2.71 18.84
C ASP A 348 3.24 2.37 18.01
N ARG A 349 3.36 2.27 16.68
CA ARG A 349 2.26 1.87 15.80
C ARG A 349 1.94 0.39 15.99
N PRO A 350 0.69 -0.04 15.75
CA PRO A 350 0.32 -1.45 15.76
C PRO A 350 1.19 -2.28 14.81
N GLU A 351 1.55 -3.50 15.22
CA GLU A 351 2.30 -4.42 14.34
C GLU A 351 1.44 -5.01 13.23
N SER A 352 0.13 -5.09 13.44
CA SER A 352 -0.84 -5.56 12.45
C SER A 352 -2.23 -5.00 12.72
N GLN A 353 -3.08 -4.98 11.70
CA GLN A 353 -4.47 -4.57 11.78
C GLN A 353 -5.37 -5.62 11.12
N VAL A 354 -6.32 -6.17 11.90
CA VAL A 354 -7.32 -7.10 11.36
C VAL A 354 -8.43 -6.29 10.66
N VAL A 355 -8.52 -6.42 9.34
CA VAL A 355 -9.57 -5.78 8.53
C VAL A 355 -10.84 -6.62 8.44
N TYR A 356 -10.72 -7.96 8.45
CA TYR A 356 -11.84 -8.89 8.43
C TYR A 356 -11.39 -10.30 8.89
N PRO A 357 -12.25 -11.04 9.64
CA PRO A 357 -13.46 -10.58 10.30
C PRO A 357 -13.11 -9.79 11.57
N THR A 358 -13.88 -8.73 11.83
CA THR A 358 -13.84 -8.02 13.11
C THR A 358 -14.98 -8.50 13.99
N PHE A 359 -14.77 -8.55 15.29
CA PHE A 359 -15.76 -9.02 16.28
C PHE A 359 -16.04 -7.98 17.36
N ALA A 360 -15.68 -6.71 17.11
CA ALA A 360 -15.96 -5.62 18.04
C ALA A 360 -17.48 -5.50 18.25
N GLY A 361 -17.95 -5.69 19.48
CA GLY A 361 -19.37 -5.75 19.84
C GLY A 361 -19.97 -7.17 19.90
N ALA A 362 -19.18 -8.21 19.59
CA ALA A 362 -19.56 -9.62 19.68
C ALA A 362 -18.79 -10.34 20.80
N ASP A 363 -18.63 -9.69 21.95
CA ASP A 363 -17.82 -10.20 23.06
C ASP A 363 -18.55 -11.27 23.89
N GLY A 364 -17.77 -12.10 24.60
CA GLY A 364 -18.30 -13.10 25.51
C GLY A 364 -19.13 -14.18 24.81
N HIS A 365 -20.37 -14.39 25.27
CA HIS A 365 -21.25 -15.47 24.79
C HIS A 365 -21.80 -15.25 23.37
N HIS A 366 -21.69 -14.04 22.82
CA HIS A 366 -22.06 -13.73 21.44
C HIS A 366 -20.99 -14.15 20.42
N ARG A 367 -19.74 -14.36 20.85
CA ARG A 367 -18.62 -14.67 19.97
C ARG A 367 -18.85 -15.93 19.10
N PRO A 368 -19.30 -17.08 19.66
CA PRO A 368 -19.55 -18.28 18.85
C PRO A 368 -20.67 -18.09 17.82
N ILE A 369 -21.66 -17.23 18.11
CA ILE A 369 -22.75 -16.91 17.18
C ILE A 369 -22.20 -16.07 16.02
N ALA A 370 -21.42 -15.03 16.32
CA ALA A 370 -20.77 -14.21 15.30
C ALA A 370 -19.87 -15.06 14.38
N GLU A 371 -19.12 -16.02 14.91
CA GLU A 371 -18.29 -16.93 14.12
C GLU A 371 -19.09 -17.81 13.16
N LYS A 372 -20.29 -18.26 13.54
CA LYS A 372 -21.20 -18.99 12.64
C LYS A 372 -21.69 -18.09 11.50
N ILE A 373 -22.05 -16.85 11.80
CA ILE A 373 -22.50 -15.87 10.80
C ILE A 373 -21.36 -15.48 9.85
N VAL A 374 -20.13 -15.30 10.37
CA VAL A 374 -18.94 -15.06 9.54
C VAL A 374 -18.75 -16.17 8.50
N ARG A 375 -18.95 -17.44 8.87
CA ARG A 375 -18.88 -18.55 7.89
C ARG A 375 -19.93 -18.42 6.78
N GLN A 376 -21.12 -17.91 7.08
CA GLN A 376 -22.15 -17.66 6.06
C GLN A 376 -21.77 -16.47 5.16
N ILE A 377 -21.15 -15.43 5.73
CA ILE A 377 -20.61 -14.30 4.97
C ILE A 377 -19.47 -14.76 4.04
N ASP A 378 -18.58 -15.64 4.51
CA ASP A 378 -17.52 -16.24 3.70
C ASP A 378 -18.10 -17.10 2.57
N ALA A 379 -19.15 -17.88 2.87
CA ALA A 379 -19.90 -18.62 1.87
C ALA A 379 -20.54 -17.69 0.82
N MET A 380 -21.10 -16.54 1.24
CA MET A 380 -21.63 -15.52 0.35
C MET A 380 -20.58 -15.02 -0.65
N LYS A 381 -19.39 -14.64 -0.18
CA LYS A 381 -18.28 -14.24 -1.06
C LYS A 381 -17.93 -15.37 -2.03
N ALA A 382 -17.73 -16.59 -1.52
CA ALA A 382 -17.37 -17.73 -2.36
C ALA A 382 -18.43 -17.98 -3.46
N PHE A 383 -19.72 -18.00 -3.11
CA PHE A 383 -20.78 -18.20 -4.10
C PHE A 383 -20.85 -17.05 -5.11
N TYR A 384 -20.64 -15.80 -4.68
CA TYR A 384 -20.63 -14.65 -5.59
C TYR A 384 -19.43 -14.68 -6.54
N ASP A 385 -18.22 -14.92 -6.04
CA ASP A 385 -16.98 -14.94 -6.82
C ASP A 385 -16.99 -16.08 -7.87
N HIS A 386 -17.74 -17.17 -7.62
CA HIS A 386 -17.93 -18.27 -8.57
C HIS A 386 -19.19 -18.15 -9.45
N GLY A 387 -20.01 -17.10 -9.27
CA GLY A 387 -21.24 -16.92 -10.01
C GLY A 387 -22.35 -17.93 -9.69
N ASP A 388 -22.34 -18.52 -8.49
CA ASP A 388 -23.34 -19.48 -8.04
C ASP A 388 -24.57 -18.79 -7.42
N TRP A 389 -25.45 -18.29 -8.29
CA TRP A 389 -26.66 -17.60 -7.87
C TRP A 389 -27.60 -18.50 -7.04
N ARG A 390 -27.55 -19.83 -7.21
CA ARG A 390 -28.45 -20.75 -6.46
C ARG A 390 -28.02 -20.83 -5.01
N ASN A 391 -26.73 -21.03 -4.77
CA ASN A 391 -26.20 -21.06 -3.42
C ASN A 391 -26.23 -19.67 -2.76
N LEU A 392 -26.03 -18.58 -3.51
CA LEU A 392 -26.32 -17.23 -3.00
C LEU A 392 -27.77 -17.10 -2.51
N THR A 393 -28.75 -17.58 -3.28
CA THR A 393 -30.17 -17.54 -2.89
C THR A 393 -30.47 -18.43 -1.67
N SER A 394 -29.65 -19.45 -1.41
CA SER A 394 -29.83 -20.34 -0.25
C SER A 394 -29.48 -19.67 1.08
N LEU A 395 -28.70 -18.60 1.05
CA LEU A 395 -28.38 -17.78 2.24
C LEU A 395 -29.56 -16.95 2.74
N TYR A 396 -30.60 -16.79 1.92
CA TYR A 396 -31.79 -16.02 2.27
C TYR A 396 -32.88 -16.95 2.80
N SER A 397 -33.48 -16.57 3.92
CA SER A 397 -34.60 -17.26 4.57
C SER A 397 -35.81 -17.34 3.62
N LEU A 398 -36.63 -18.38 3.77
CA LEU A 398 -37.94 -18.43 3.10
C LEU A 398 -38.85 -17.27 3.53
N ASN A 399 -38.63 -16.74 4.73
CA ASN A 399 -39.36 -15.60 5.29
C ASN A 399 -38.66 -14.26 5.03
N TYR A 400 -37.66 -14.22 4.13
CA TYR A 400 -36.95 -13.00 3.80
C TYR A 400 -37.90 -11.92 3.25
N SER A 401 -37.75 -10.70 3.76
CA SER A 401 -38.37 -9.49 3.24
C SER A 401 -37.41 -8.30 3.34
N ASP A 402 -37.30 -7.52 2.27
CA ASP A 402 -36.50 -6.29 2.24
C ASP A 402 -37.38 -5.02 2.41
N PRO A 403 -36.78 -3.81 2.53
CA PRO A 403 -37.52 -2.56 2.65
C PRO A 403 -38.45 -2.23 1.48
N ASN A 404 -38.25 -2.84 0.31
CA ASN A 404 -39.11 -2.69 -0.87
C ASN A 404 -40.25 -3.73 -0.90
N GLY A 405 -40.32 -4.61 0.10
CA GLY A 405 -41.30 -5.69 0.18
C GLY A 405 -40.98 -6.88 -0.71
N TYR A 406 -39.75 -7.02 -1.20
CA TYR A 406 -39.36 -8.15 -2.02
C TYR A 406 -38.97 -9.38 -1.19
N SER A 407 -39.36 -10.55 -1.69
CA SER A 407 -39.13 -11.84 -1.04
C SER A 407 -37.90 -12.57 -1.60
N ARG A 408 -37.56 -13.72 -1.01
CA ARG A 408 -36.47 -14.60 -1.48
C ARG A 408 -36.52 -14.94 -2.98
N GLU A 409 -37.71 -15.08 -3.56
CA GLU A 409 -37.83 -15.36 -5.00
C GLU A 409 -37.28 -14.24 -5.87
N TYR A 410 -37.51 -12.99 -5.46
CA TYR A 410 -36.96 -11.82 -6.14
C TYR A 410 -35.44 -11.82 -6.09
N VAL A 411 -34.87 -12.06 -4.90
CA VAL A 411 -33.41 -12.14 -4.68
C VAL A 411 -32.78 -13.15 -5.65
N GLY A 412 -33.35 -14.35 -5.75
CA GLY A 412 -32.80 -15.37 -6.65
C GLY A 412 -32.85 -14.99 -8.12
N ARG A 413 -33.93 -14.32 -8.57
CA ARG A 413 -34.02 -13.80 -9.94
C ARG A 413 -33.02 -12.68 -10.19
N ALA A 414 -32.84 -11.78 -9.21
CA ALA A 414 -31.90 -10.67 -9.28
C ALA A 414 -30.44 -11.16 -9.36
N TRP A 415 -30.04 -12.09 -8.49
CA TRP A 415 -28.70 -12.69 -8.55
C TRP A 415 -28.46 -13.44 -9.86
N LYS A 416 -29.45 -14.24 -10.29
CA LYS A 416 -29.37 -14.94 -11.59
C LYS A 416 -29.15 -13.95 -12.73
N TRP A 417 -29.90 -12.85 -12.77
CA TRP A 417 -29.79 -11.84 -13.81
C TRP A 417 -28.42 -11.15 -13.79
N TRP A 418 -27.96 -10.75 -12.60
CA TRP A 418 -26.64 -10.14 -12.42
C TRP A 418 -25.52 -11.04 -12.92
N LEU A 419 -25.49 -12.29 -12.46
CA LEU A 419 -24.38 -13.20 -12.73
C LEU A 419 -24.35 -13.71 -14.18
N ILE A 420 -25.50 -13.80 -14.87
CA ILE A 420 -25.53 -14.17 -16.30
C ILE A 420 -24.99 -13.04 -17.20
N ARG A 421 -25.13 -11.78 -16.79
CA ARG A 421 -24.74 -10.61 -17.60
C ARG A 421 -23.31 -10.14 -17.40
N ASN A 422 -22.60 -10.69 -16.43
CA ASN A 422 -21.26 -10.23 -16.09
C ASN A 422 -20.27 -11.37 -16.26
N ASN A 423 -19.08 -11.04 -16.76
CA ASN A 423 -18.05 -12.01 -17.13
C ASN A 423 -17.24 -12.49 -15.93
N THR A 424 -17.13 -11.64 -14.91
CA THR A 424 -16.30 -11.89 -13.73
C THR A 424 -16.87 -11.13 -12.56
N THR A 425 -16.82 -11.71 -11.37
CA THR A 425 -17.38 -11.13 -10.13
C THR A 425 -16.37 -11.17 -8.99
N CYS A 426 -16.48 -10.23 -8.06
CA CYS A 426 -15.77 -10.24 -6.79
C CYS A 426 -16.55 -9.51 -5.70
N MET A 427 -16.72 -10.15 -4.55
CA MET A 427 -17.28 -9.51 -3.36
C MET A 427 -16.15 -9.04 -2.44
N LEU A 428 -16.14 -7.74 -2.16
CA LEU A 428 -15.36 -7.14 -1.08
C LEU A 428 -16.26 -6.90 0.13
N ARG A 429 -15.75 -7.15 1.34
CA ARG A 429 -16.56 -7.10 2.56
C ARG A 429 -15.74 -6.65 3.77
N GLN A 430 -16.38 -5.87 4.64
CA GLN A 430 -15.84 -5.51 5.94
C GLN A 430 -16.99 -5.41 6.96
N ILE A 431 -16.82 -6.01 8.14
CA ILE A 431 -17.82 -5.87 9.21
C ILE A 431 -17.56 -4.55 9.94
N ARG A 432 -18.58 -3.69 10.00
CA ARG A 432 -18.52 -2.38 10.67
C ARG A 432 -18.93 -2.51 12.13
N CYS A 433 -20.05 -3.17 12.38
CA CYS A 433 -20.53 -3.45 13.72
C CYS A 433 -21.40 -4.70 13.79
N TRP A 434 -21.41 -5.27 14.99
CA TRP A 434 -22.35 -6.28 15.42
C TRP A 434 -23.37 -5.65 16.38
N ASP A 435 -24.62 -6.04 16.26
CA ASP A 435 -25.69 -5.68 17.19
C ASP A 435 -26.54 -6.92 17.51
N PHE A 436 -26.52 -7.29 18.79
CA PHE A 436 -27.23 -8.43 19.37
C PHE A 436 -28.44 -8.00 20.22
N SER A 437 -28.85 -6.73 20.16
CA SER A 437 -29.93 -6.18 20.99
C SER A 437 -31.28 -6.89 20.81
N GLU A 438 -31.54 -7.48 19.65
CA GLU A 438 -32.74 -8.28 19.37
C GLU A 438 -32.55 -9.80 19.51
N TYR A 439 -31.36 -10.27 19.90
CA TYR A 439 -31.04 -11.70 19.89
C TYR A 439 -31.85 -12.48 20.93
N ASP A 440 -31.90 -12.03 22.19
CA ASP A 440 -32.62 -12.74 23.25
C ASP A 440 -34.14 -12.79 23.03
N GLY A 441 -34.70 -11.80 22.33
CA GLY A 441 -36.14 -11.68 22.10
C GLY A 441 -36.62 -12.36 20.82
N LYS A 442 -35.87 -12.21 19.72
CA LYS A 442 -36.29 -12.63 18.38
C LYS A 442 -35.31 -13.60 17.72
N GLY A 443 -34.15 -13.86 18.32
CA GLY A 443 -33.06 -14.62 17.70
C GLY A 443 -32.35 -13.86 16.58
N HIS A 444 -32.58 -12.54 16.46
CA HIS A 444 -32.03 -11.73 15.38
C HIS A 444 -30.64 -11.19 15.74
N VAL A 445 -29.73 -11.26 14.78
CA VAL A 445 -28.42 -10.60 14.86
C VAL A 445 -28.29 -9.63 13.69
N HIS A 446 -28.06 -8.36 14.00
CA HIS A 446 -27.82 -7.35 12.98
C HIS A 446 -26.32 -7.18 12.76
N VAL A 447 -25.91 -7.21 11.50
CA VAL A 447 -24.51 -7.03 11.10
C VAL A 447 -24.47 -5.93 10.07
N LYS A 448 -23.96 -4.76 10.45
CA LYS A 448 -23.67 -3.71 9.49
C LYS A 448 -22.35 -4.02 8.81
N MET A 449 -22.37 -4.12 7.49
CA MET A 449 -21.18 -4.42 6.72
C MET A 449 -21.04 -3.43 5.58
N PHE A 450 -19.80 -3.02 5.32
CA PHE A 450 -19.45 -2.66 3.97
C PHE A 450 -19.55 -3.93 3.12
N SER A 451 -20.28 -3.88 2.01
CA SER A 451 -20.41 -5.00 1.08
C SER A 451 -20.44 -4.49 -0.33
N LEU A 452 -19.37 -4.73 -1.08
CA LEU A 452 -19.23 -4.27 -2.44
C LEU A 452 -19.16 -5.48 -3.38
N PHE A 453 -20.24 -5.69 -4.11
CA PHE A 453 -20.38 -6.73 -5.11
C PHE A 453 -19.96 -6.14 -6.47
N ARG A 454 -18.70 -6.35 -6.85
CA ARG A 454 -18.15 -5.90 -8.13
C ARG A 454 -18.32 -6.94 -9.22
N ALA A 455 -18.50 -6.47 -10.44
CA ALA A 455 -18.45 -7.33 -11.60
C ALA A 455 -17.89 -6.62 -12.84
N LEU A 456 -17.22 -7.37 -13.72
CA LEU A 456 -16.84 -6.90 -15.04
C LEU A 456 -17.92 -7.24 -16.06
N ARG A 457 -18.28 -6.27 -16.91
CA ARG A 457 -19.10 -6.51 -18.09
C ARG A 457 -18.34 -6.15 -19.36
N ARG A 458 -18.11 -7.16 -20.20
CA ARG A 458 -17.58 -7.03 -21.56
C ARG A 458 -18.76 -7.01 -22.52
N ASP A 459 -18.97 -5.89 -23.19
CA ASP A 459 -19.98 -5.71 -24.25
C ASP A 459 -21.43 -6.10 -23.87
N ASP A 460 -22.25 -5.10 -23.54
CA ASP A 460 -23.65 -5.28 -23.11
C ASP A 460 -24.66 -5.07 -24.24
N GLN A 461 -24.26 -5.23 -25.51
CA GLN A 461 -25.19 -5.09 -26.64
C GLN A 461 -26.24 -6.23 -26.64
N PRO A 462 -27.53 -5.92 -26.91
CA PRO A 462 -28.12 -4.62 -27.26
C PRO A 462 -28.65 -3.79 -26.07
N PHE A 463 -28.47 -4.25 -24.83
CA PHE A 463 -29.12 -3.71 -23.62
C PHE A 463 -28.40 -2.48 -23.01
N GLY A 464 -27.27 -2.06 -23.58
CA GLY A 464 -26.51 -0.89 -23.17
C GLY A 464 -25.79 -0.21 -24.33
N TYR A 465 -25.22 0.97 -24.09
CA TYR A 465 -24.22 1.57 -24.99
C TYR A 465 -22.98 0.66 -24.99
N GLY A 466 -22.28 0.52 -26.14
CA GLY A 466 -21.06 -0.30 -26.26
C GLY A 466 -19.96 0.12 -25.29
N TRP A 467 -19.98 -0.43 -24.09
CA TRP A 467 -19.12 -0.03 -22.97
C TRP A 467 -18.57 -1.26 -22.26
N SER A 468 -17.29 -1.20 -21.93
CA SER A 468 -16.57 -2.17 -21.11
C SER A 468 -16.22 -1.51 -19.78
N GLY A 469 -16.47 -2.19 -18.67
CA GLY A 469 -16.05 -1.68 -17.37
C GLY A 469 -16.60 -2.44 -16.17
N THR A 470 -16.20 -1.97 -15.00
CA THR A 470 -16.63 -2.52 -13.70
C THR A 470 -17.96 -1.94 -13.26
N LEU A 471 -18.86 -2.81 -12.81
CA LEU A 471 -20.13 -2.48 -12.18
C LEU A 471 -20.06 -2.79 -10.69
N ARG A 472 -20.90 -2.12 -9.90
CA ARG A 472 -21.04 -2.38 -8.46
C ARG A 472 -22.49 -2.33 -7.99
N ILE A 473 -22.78 -3.12 -6.95
CA ILE A 473 -23.93 -2.97 -6.06
C ILE A 473 -23.47 -3.21 -4.60
N PRO A 474 -24.10 -2.59 -3.59
CA PRO A 474 -25.09 -1.52 -3.72
C PRO A 474 -24.47 -0.24 -4.30
N ARG A 475 -25.30 0.69 -4.78
CA ARG A 475 -24.83 1.97 -5.38
C ARG A 475 -25.02 3.17 -4.44
N ASN A 476 -25.26 2.93 -3.16
CA ASN A 476 -25.25 3.97 -2.15
C ASN A 476 -23.82 4.54 -1.95
N SER A 477 -23.76 5.70 -1.30
CA SER A 477 -22.52 6.46 -1.15
C SER A 477 -21.50 5.83 -0.19
N ASP A 478 -21.95 5.00 0.75
CA ASP A 478 -21.15 4.35 1.77
C ASP A 478 -20.89 2.86 1.48
N GLU A 479 -21.61 2.26 0.52
CA GLU A 479 -21.50 0.83 0.17
C GLU A 479 -21.81 -0.08 1.37
N GLU A 480 -22.59 0.43 2.33
CA GLU A 480 -22.94 -0.27 3.56
C GLU A 480 -24.34 -0.86 3.48
N VAL A 481 -24.48 -2.04 4.09
CA VAL A 481 -25.72 -2.80 4.16
C VAL A 481 -25.86 -3.35 5.57
N LEU A 482 -27.03 -3.19 6.15
CA LEU A 482 -27.45 -3.85 7.39
C LEU A 482 -28.04 -5.21 7.05
N TYR A 483 -27.37 -6.29 7.44
CA TYR A 483 -27.85 -7.66 7.29
C TYR A 483 -28.48 -8.14 8.59
N THR A 484 -29.71 -8.64 8.55
CA THR A 484 -30.34 -9.29 9.70
C THR A 484 -30.33 -10.80 9.50
N TRP A 485 -29.67 -11.49 10.44
CA TRP A 485 -29.50 -12.93 10.44
C TRP A 485 -30.36 -13.58 11.51
N VAL A 486 -30.84 -14.78 11.22
CA VAL A 486 -31.55 -15.65 12.17
C VAL A 486 -31.08 -17.10 12.01
N GLU A 487 -30.96 -17.84 13.10
CA GLU A 487 -30.74 -19.29 13.07
C GLU A 487 -32.10 -19.96 12.85
N GLU A 488 -32.27 -20.67 11.73
CA GLU A 488 -33.49 -21.43 11.46
C GLU A 488 -33.48 -22.79 12.18
N GLU A 489 -34.60 -23.52 12.14
CA GLU A 489 -34.78 -24.80 12.85
C GLU A 489 -33.74 -25.87 12.46
N ASP A 490 -33.16 -25.77 11.27
CA ASP A 490 -32.10 -26.65 10.79
C ASP A 490 -30.70 -26.27 11.31
N GLY A 491 -30.60 -25.25 12.18
CA GLY A 491 -29.36 -24.75 12.75
C GLY A 491 -28.53 -23.91 11.77
N ILE A 492 -29.08 -23.56 10.61
CA ILE A 492 -28.39 -22.75 9.61
C ILE A 492 -28.79 -21.29 9.78
N TRP A 493 -27.79 -20.40 9.78
CA TRP A 493 -27.99 -18.96 9.81
C TRP A 493 -28.35 -18.44 8.43
N ARG A 494 -29.48 -17.74 8.31
CA ARG A 494 -29.98 -17.17 7.06
C ARG A 494 -30.36 -15.71 7.22
N LEU A 495 -30.31 -14.98 6.11
CA LEU A 495 -30.75 -13.60 6.00
C LEU A 495 -32.27 -13.53 6.01
N ILE A 496 -32.84 -12.80 6.97
CA ILE A 496 -34.28 -12.49 7.00
C ILE A 496 -34.58 -11.08 6.49
N SER A 497 -33.59 -10.19 6.48
CA SER A 497 -33.68 -8.89 5.82
C SER A 497 -32.30 -8.29 5.47
N THR A 498 -32.28 -7.38 4.50
CA THR A 498 -31.13 -6.52 4.18
C THR A 498 -31.61 -5.08 3.96
N ASP A 499 -30.91 -4.09 4.48
CA ASP A 499 -31.20 -2.67 4.27
C ASP A 499 -29.92 -1.88 3.91
N PRO A 500 -29.79 -1.32 2.69
CA PRO A 500 -30.75 -1.41 1.58
C PRO A 500 -30.90 -2.85 1.06
N ALA A 501 -31.91 -3.06 0.21
CA ALA A 501 -32.12 -4.33 -0.49
C ALA A 501 -30.86 -4.73 -1.28
N VAL A 502 -30.31 -5.92 -1.01
CA VAL A 502 -29.21 -6.49 -1.78
C VAL A 502 -29.51 -7.95 -2.10
N PRO A 503 -29.59 -8.33 -3.39
CA PRO A 503 -29.42 -7.51 -4.59
C PRO A 503 -30.66 -6.66 -4.90
N ASN A 504 -30.50 -5.60 -5.69
CA ASN A 504 -31.59 -4.73 -6.13
C ASN A 504 -31.65 -4.65 -7.67
N LEU A 505 -32.74 -5.12 -8.29
CA LEU A 505 -32.91 -5.08 -9.75
C LEU A 505 -32.92 -3.66 -10.31
N ALA A 506 -33.45 -2.66 -9.59
CA ALA A 506 -33.41 -1.29 -10.05
C ALA A 506 -31.95 -0.84 -10.24
N GLU A 507 -31.06 -1.16 -9.30
CA GLU A 507 -29.63 -0.87 -9.43
C GLU A 507 -28.95 -1.71 -10.51
N ILE A 508 -29.33 -2.98 -10.65
CA ILE A 508 -28.77 -3.90 -11.66
C ILE A 508 -29.14 -3.46 -13.09
N LEU A 509 -30.36 -2.96 -13.29
CA LEU A 509 -30.89 -2.60 -14.60
C LEU A 509 -30.56 -1.15 -14.99
N TRP A 510 -30.28 -0.27 -14.03
CA TRP A 510 -29.97 1.12 -14.33
C TRP A 510 -28.53 1.27 -14.83
N ASN A 511 -28.35 1.73 -16.06
CA ASN A 511 -27.05 1.98 -16.70
C ASN A 511 -26.57 3.44 -16.48
N HIS A 512 -26.49 3.92 -15.23
CA HIS A 512 -25.94 5.27 -14.96
C HIS A 512 -24.58 5.18 -14.25
N ARG A 513 -23.64 5.98 -14.75
CA ARG A 513 -22.26 6.14 -14.26
C ARG A 513 -22.28 6.57 -12.80
N GLY A 514 -21.17 6.32 -12.08
CA GLY A 514 -20.93 6.62 -10.67
C GLY A 514 -21.00 8.08 -10.20
N SER A 515 -22.00 8.83 -10.64
CA SER A 515 -22.64 9.83 -9.79
C SER A 515 -23.71 9.10 -8.99
N ASP A 516 -23.42 8.87 -7.71
CA ASP A 516 -24.40 8.34 -6.76
C ASP A 516 -25.68 9.18 -6.84
N GLN A 517 -26.83 8.60 -6.50
CA GLN A 517 -28.01 9.37 -6.13
C GLN A 517 -27.69 10.16 -4.84
N THR A 518 -26.90 11.22 -4.93
CA THR A 518 -26.46 12.03 -3.78
C THR A 518 -27.57 12.93 -3.22
N SER A 519 -28.81 12.81 -3.68
CA SER A 519 -29.94 13.57 -3.12
C SER A 519 -31.34 13.06 -3.48
N LEU A 520 -31.48 12.05 -4.33
CA LEU A 520 -32.79 11.52 -4.70
C LEU A 520 -33.06 10.25 -3.90
N LYS A 521 -33.85 10.37 -2.84
CA LYS A 521 -34.65 9.25 -2.36
C LYS A 521 -35.39 8.69 -3.58
N LEU A 522 -35.06 7.48 -4.02
CA LEU A 522 -36.01 6.67 -4.78
C LEU A 522 -37.22 6.51 -3.86
N ILE A 523 -38.24 7.33 -4.08
CA ILE A 523 -39.56 7.09 -3.52
C ILE A 523 -40.05 5.82 -4.20
N PRO A 524 -40.27 4.72 -3.47
CA PRO A 524 -40.83 3.52 -4.07
C PRO A 524 -42.27 3.83 -4.51
N GLY A 525 -42.57 3.56 -5.78
CA GLY A 525 -43.93 3.40 -6.30
C GLY A 525 -44.84 4.63 -6.27
N LEU A 526 -44.92 5.33 -7.39
CA LEU A 526 -46.21 5.80 -7.92
C LEU A 526 -46.22 5.43 -9.40
N ASP A 527 -46.76 4.24 -9.67
CA ASP A 527 -47.39 3.98 -10.96
C ASP A 527 -48.64 4.87 -11.02
N ASP A 528 -48.79 5.65 -12.09
CA ASP A 528 -50.13 6.06 -12.55
C ASP A 528 -50.81 4.88 -13.25
#